data_AF-A0A6J0LPR1-F1
#
_entry.id   AF-A0A6J0LPR1-F1
#
_cell.length_a   1.000
_cell.length_b   1.000
_cell.length_c   1.000
_cell.angle_alpha   90.00
_cell.angle_beta   90.00
_cell.angle_gamma   90.00
#
_symmetry.space_group_name_H-M   'P 1'
#
loop_
_entity.id
_entity.type
_entity.pdbx_description
1 polymer ?
#
loop_
_entity_poly.entity_id
_entity_poly.type
_entity_poly.pdbx_seq_one_letter_code
_entity_poly.pdbx_strand_id
1 'polypeptide(L)'
;MGISKEATVAEVLMMSRRRRHREPVLNLIEEELLKCTVNDADDVGLWKQKENVFKSKFSTRHTWNILRTRSEECNWSKGIWFSYATPKFAFLAWLANHNRLSTGDRMMSWGGNSNVGCSFCDVEMETRNHIFFECEYAEAVWKNLAGKLMGDDYSHVWAIVYEMI
;
A
#
# COMPACT_ATOMS: atom_id res chain seq x y z
N MET A 1 -4.09 18.33 35.95
CA MET A 1 -5.25 19.24 35.75
C MET A 1 -6.27 19.18 36.88
N GLY A 2 -6.39 18.08 37.64
CA GLY A 2 -7.40 17.98 38.72
C GLY A 2 -8.82 17.75 38.21
N ILE A 3 -8.93 17.26 36.98
CA ILE A 3 -10.17 16.87 36.31
C ILE A 3 -10.39 15.38 36.59
N SER A 4 -11.61 14.98 36.96
CA SER A 4 -11.97 13.58 37.12
C SER A 4 -11.88 12.84 35.78
N LYS A 5 -11.57 11.54 35.81
CA LYS A 5 -11.44 10.73 34.59
C LYS A 5 -12.79 10.55 33.88
N GLU A 6 -13.87 10.67 34.63
CA GLU A 6 -15.26 10.52 34.20
C GLU A 6 -15.88 11.84 33.76
N ALA A 7 -15.18 12.96 33.96
CA ALA A 7 -15.69 14.29 33.65
C ALA A 7 -15.89 14.48 32.15
N THR A 8 -17.02 15.07 31.78
CA THR A 8 -17.31 15.40 30.38
C THR A 8 -16.59 16.68 29.95
N VAL A 9 -16.40 16.88 28.64
CA VAL A 9 -15.81 18.12 28.12
C VAL A 9 -16.67 19.34 28.49
N ALA A 10 -18.00 19.19 28.52
CA ALA A 10 -18.93 20.23 28.93
C ALA A 10 -18.72 20.63 30.41
N GLU A 11 -18.62 19.66 31.32
CA GLU A 11 -18.33 19.91 32.74
C GLU A 11 -16.99 20.62 32.94
N VAL A 12 -15.96 20.17 32.21
CA VAL A 12 -14.63 20.80 32.25
C VAL A 12 -14.72 22.26 31.83
N LEU A 13 -15.43 22.58 30.75
CA LEU A 13 -15.56 23.96 30.26
C LEU A 13 -16.36 24.86 31.22
N MET A 14 -17.33 24.31 31.96
CA MET A 14 -18.09 25.07 32.95
C MET A 14 -17.34 25.29 34.27
N MET A 15 -16.51 24.32 34.68
CA MET A 15 -15.89 24.32 36.01
C MET A 15 -14.43 24.80 36.02
N SER A 16 -13.71 24.70 34.89
CA SER A 16 -12.29 24.97 34.86
C SER A 16 -11.96 26.44 34.61
N ARG A 17 -11.03 26.97 35.41
CA ARG A 17 -10.34 28.23 35.12
C ARG A 17 -9.01 27.88 34.49
N ARG A 18 -8.64 28.55 33.39
CA ARG A 18 -7.38 28.33 32.69
C ARG A 18 -6.20 28.34 33.66
N ARG A 19 -5.36 27.30 33.60
CA ARG A 19 -4.10 27.24 34.36
C ARG A 19 -2.93 27.12 33.41
N ARG A 20 -1.79 27.68 33.81
CA ARG A 20 -0.52 27.45 33.12
C ARG A 20 0.17 26.29 33.82
N HIS A 21 0.28 25.16 33.13
CA HIS A 21 0.90 23.95 33.63
C HIS A 21 2.39 23.95 33.30
N ARG A 22 3.19 23.30 34.15
CA ARG A 22 4.61 23.06 33.86
C ARG A 22 4.79 22.13 32.65
N GLU A 23 3.88 21.16 32.50
CA GLU A 23 3.86 20.20 31.40
C GLU A 23 3.29 20.82 30.10
N PRO A 24 4.03 20.83 28.98
CA PRO A 24 3.58 21.45 27.73
C PRO A 24 2.29 20.85 27.16
N VAL A 25 2.13 19.53 27.24
CA VAL A 25 0.94 18.84 26.72
C VAL A 25 -0.35 19.29 27.40
N LEU A 26 -0.29 19.61 28.70
CA LEU A 26 -1.45 20.08 29.43
C LEU A 26 -1.85 21.50 29.03
N ASN A 27 -0.88 22.35 28.64
CA ASN A 27 -1.19 23.66 28.08
C ASN A 27 -1.82 23.57 26.68
N LEU A 28 -1.39 22.60 25.86
CA LEU A 28 -2.02 22.34 24.56
C LEU A 28 -3.48 21.90 24.72
N ILE A 29 -3.76 21.04 25.71
CA ILE A 29 -5.14 20.62 26.01
C ILE A 29 -5.99 21.84 26.43
N GLU A 30 -5.47 22.72 27.29
CA GLU A 30 -6.15 23.96 27.68
C GLU A 30 -6.42 24.89 26.48
N GLU A 31 -5.50 24.97 25.52
CA GLU A 31 -5.69 25.74 24.28
C GLU A 31 -6.74 25.14 23.35
N GLU A 32 -6.81 23.81 23.22
CA GLU A 32 -7.84 23.15 22.43
C GLU A 32 -9.23 23.24 23.07
N LEU A 33 -9.31 23.13 24.41
CA LEU A 33 -10.57 23.31 25.14
C LEU A 33 -11.18 24.71 24.89
N LEU A 34 -10.36 25.76 24.78
CA LEU A 34 -10.84 27.11 24.46
C LEU A 34 -11.47 27.25 23.08
N LYS A 35 -11.20 26.32 22.15
CA LYS A 35 -11.80 26.31 20.81
C LYS A 35 -13.16 25.60 20.81
N CYS A 36 -13.47 24.85 21.86
CA CYS A 36 -14.74 24.13 21.98
C CYS A 36 -15.87 25.09 22.36
N THR A 37 -17.02 24.90 21.74
CA THR A 37 -18.28 25.53 22.14
C THR A 37 -19.23 24.44 22.60
N VAL A 38 -19.91 24.68 23.71
CA VAL A 38 -20.89 23.75 24.28
C VAL A 38 -22.26 24.34 24.08
N ASN A 39 -23.21 23.50 23.71
CA ASN A 39 -24.62 23.83 23.68
C ASN A 39 -25.40 22.74 24.42
N ASP A 40 -26.69 22.97 24.65
CA ASP A 40 -27.57 22.01 25.32
C ASP A 40 -28.09 20.91 24.38
N ALA A 41 -27.50 20.76 23.19
CA ALA A 41 -27.90 19.72 22.23
C ALA A 41 -27.21 18.39 22.56
N ASP A 42 -27.87 17.28 22.20
CA ASP A 42 -27.27 15.95 22.33
C ASP A 42 -26.01 15.82 21.47
N ASP A 43 -25.03 15.06 21.98
CA ASP A 43 -23.80 14.77 21.24
C ASP A 43 -24.10 13.99 19.95
N VAL A 44 -23.52 14.46 18.83
CA VAL A 44 -23.65 13.80 17.53
C VAL A 44 -22.29 13.29 17.07
N GLY A 45 -22.20 11.96 16.91
CA GLY A 45 -21.04 11.32 16.30
C GLY A 45 -20.92 11.67 14.82
N LEU A 46 -19.78 12.23 14.41
CA LEU A 46 -19.47 12.53 13.01
C LEU A 46 -18.26 11.74 12.51
N TRP A 47 -18.31 11.32 11.26
CA TRP A 47 -17.21 10.66 10.57
C TRP A 47 -16.26 11.69 9.99
N LYS A 48 -14.98 11.60 10.38
CA LYS A 48 -13.90 12.38 9.78
C LYS A 48 -13.72 11.99 8.31
N GLN A 49 -13.71 13.00 7.44
CA GLN A 49 -13.39 12.89 6.02
C GLN A 49 -12.06 13.61 5.73
N LYS A 50 -11.84 14.05 4.49
CA LYS A 50 -10.62 14.77 4.10
C LYS A 50 -10.58 16.17 4.74
N GLU A 51 -9.38 16.70 5.00
CA GLU A 51 -9.15 18.11 5.35
C GLU A 51 -9.98 18.62 6.55
N ASN A 52 -10.08 17.82 7.62
CA ASN A 52 -10.84 18.15 8.84
C ASN A 52 -12.34 18.41 8.62
N VAL A 53 -12.92 17.91 7.53
CA VAL A 53 -14.37 17.90 7.33
C VAL A 53 -14.99 16.71 8.04
N PHE A 54 -16.10 16.93 8.76
CA PHE A 54 -16.84 15.90 9.48
C PHE A 54 -18.27 15.78 8.93
N LYS A 55 -18.77 14.56 8.73
CA LYS A 55 -20.12 14.31 8.21
C LYS A 55 -20.84 13.21 8.97
N SER A 56 -22.17 13.25 8.99
CA SER A 56 -23.01 12.22 9.63
C SER A 56 -23.02 10.88 8.89
N LYS A 57 -22.65 10.84 7.59
CA LYS A 57 -22.63 9.62 6.79
C LYS A 57 -21.23 9.02 6.66
N PHE A 58 -21.13 7.72 6.91
CA PHE A 58 -19.92 6.94 6.68
C PHE A 58 -19.61 6.82 5.18
N SER A 59 -18.31 6.80 4.84
CA SER A 59 -17.85 6.52 3.49
C SER A 59 -16.60 5.67 3.54
N THR A 60 -16.71 4.42 3.08
CA THR A 60 -15.59 3.47 2.97
C THR A 60 -14.42 4.08 2.21
N ARG A 61 -14.69 4.80 1.11
CA ARG A 61 -13.65 5.48 0.31
C ARG A 61 -12.89 6.53 1.11
N HIS A 62 -13.57 7.39 1.87
CA HIS A 62 -12.90 8.44 2.65
C HIS A 62 -12.12 7.84 3.81
N THR A 63 -12.74 6.94 4.57
CA THR A 63 -12.09 6.24 5.67
C THR A 63 -10.87 5.47 5.19
N TRP A 64 -10.96 4.74 4.08
CA TRP A 64 -9.80 4.05 3.49
C TRP A 64 -8.67 5.01 3.11
N ASN A 65 -8.99 6.19 2.55
CA ASN A 65 -7.97 7.18 2.22
C ASN A 65 -7.34 7.86 3.45
N ILE A 66 -8.03 7.90 4.60
CA ILE A 66 -7.48 8.40 5.86
C ILE A 66 -6.57 7.35 6.52
N LEU A 67 -6.98 6.08 6.49
CA LEU A 67 -6.26 4.98 7.12
C LEU A 67 -5.00 4.57 6.35
N ARG A 68 -5.03 4.68 5.01
CA ARG A 68 -3.90 4.24 4.17
C ARG A 68 -2.80 5.29 4.13
N THR A 69 -1.56 4.82 4.14
CA THR A 69 -0.42 5.62 3.67
C THR A 69 -0.46 5.65 2.14
N ARG A 70 -0.52 6.85 1.55
CA ARG A 70 -0.43 7.00 0.10
C ARG A 70 1.03 6.88 -0.34
N SER A 71 1.30 5.91 -1.19
CA SER A 71 2.53 5.84 -2.00
C SER A 71 2.29 6.48 -3.37
N GLU A 72 3.38 6.78 -4.06
CA GLU A 72 3.34 7.20 -5.46
C GLU A 72 2.65 6.15 -6.33
N GLU A 73 1.96 6.62 -7.36
CA GLU A 73 1.31 5.75 -8.32
C GLU A 73 2.38 5.07 -9.18
N CYS A 74 2.36 3.75 -9.27
CA CYS A 74 3.30 3.02 -10.10
C CYS A 74 2.86 3.10 -11.57
N ASN A 75 3.73 3.60 -12.45
CA ASN A 75 3.44 3.75 -13.88
C ASN A 75 2.98 2.43 -14.52
N TRP A 76 3.66 1.32 -14.18
CA TRP A 76 3.36 -0.02 -14.69
C TRP A 76 2.01 -0.60 -14.22
N SER A 77 1.31 0.05 -13.28
CA SER A 77 0.08 -0.48 -12.69
C SER A 77 -1.02 -0.73 -13.73
N LYS A 78 -1.08 0.11 -14.78
CA LYS A 78 -2.10 0.04 -15.82
C LYS A 78 -1.96 -1.16 -16.75
N GLY A 79 -0.73 -1.64 -17.01
CA GLY A 79 -0.56 -2.87 -17.81
C GLY A 79 -0.77 -4.16 -17.04
N ILE A 80 -0.76 -4.10 -15.70
CA ILE A 80 -1.16 -5.27 -14.89
C ILE A 80 -2.66 -5.26 -14.64
N TRP A 81 -3.22 -4.11 -14.26
CA TRP A 81 -4.59 -3.95 -13.82
C TRP A 81 -5.42 -3.22 -14.88
N PHE A 82 -5.81 -3.93 -15.94
CA PHE A 82 -6.72 -3.44 -16.99
C PHE A 82 -8.02 -4.24 -17.02
N SER A 83 -9.09 -3.68 -17.61
CA SER A 83 -10.46 -4.23 -17.54
C SER A 83 -10.61 -5.66 -18.06
N TYR A 84 -9.72 -6.09 -18.95
CA TYR A 84 -9.73 -7.42 -19.56
C TYR A 84 -8.62 -8.33 -19.01
N ALA A 85 -7.91 -7.91 -17.97
CA ALA A 85 -6.86 -8.71 -17.36
C ALA A 85 -7.48 -9.89 -16.62
N THR A 86 -7.04 -11.11 -16.94
CA THR A 86 -7.40 -12.29 -16.16
C THR A 86 -6.77 -12.16 -14.76
N PRO A 87 -7.57 -12.18 -13.66
CA PRO A 87 -7.07 -11.88 -12.32
C PRO A 87 -5.88 -12.75 -11.89
N LYS A 88 -5.87 -14.03 -12.28
CA LYS A 88 -4.76 -14.96 -12.02
C LYS A 88 -3.44 -14.44 -12.61
N PHE A 89 -3.45 -14.03 -13.87
CA PHE A 89 -2.24 -13.55 -14.56
C PHE A 89 -1.85 -12.15 -14.08
N ALA A 90 -2.81 -11.27 -13.80
CA ALA A 90 -2.53 -9.96 -13.20
C ALA A 90 -1.84 -10.09 -11.84
N PHE A 91 -2.31 -11.00 -10.98
CA PHE A 91 -1.69 -11.24 -9.69
C PHE A 91 -0.28 -11.82 -9.80
N LEU A 92 -0.06 -12.77 -10.73
CA LEU A 92 1.28 -13.31 -11.00
C LEU A 92 2.23 -12.24 -11.54
N ALA A 93 1.78 -11.40 -12.48
CA ALA A 93 2.56 -10.29 -13.01
C ALA A 93 2.89 -9.26 -11.91
N TRP A 94 1.93 -8.94 -11.03
CA TRP A 94 2.16 -8.08 -9.88
C TRP A 94 3.23 -8.64 -8.94
N LEU A 95 3.17 -9.94 -8.63
CA LEU A 95 4.23 -10.59 -7.83
C LEU A 95 5.58 -10.57 -8.55
N ALA A 96 5.61 -10.83 -9.85
CA ALA A 96 6.83 -10.76 -10.66
C ALA A 96 7.43 -9.35 -10.60
N ASN A 97 6.62 -8.30 -10.75
CA ASN A 97 7.08 -6.90 -10.70
C ASN A 97 7.72 -6.56 -9.35
N HIS A 98 7.16 -7.07 -8.25
CA HIS A 98 7.74 -6.90 -6.92
C HIS A 98 8.91 -7.84 -6.61
N ASN A 99 9.34 -8.64 -7.59
CA ASN A 99 10.29 -9.73 -7.41
C ASN A 99 9.89 -10.65 -6.25
N ARG A 100 8.60 -10.95 -6.09
CA ARG A 100 7.98 -11.67 -4.96
C ARG A 100 7.49 -13.10 -5.29
N LEU A 101 7.90 -13.64 -6.43
CA LEU A 101 7.60 -15.03 -6.80
C LEU A 101 8.36 -16.03 -5.91
N SER A 102 7.79 -17.22 -5.73
CA SER A 102 8.42 -18.32 -5.00
C SER A 102 9.45 -19.04 -5.86
N THR A 103 10.47 -18.30 -6.32
CA THR A 103 11.58 -18.81 -7.12
C THR A 103 12.65 -19.46 -6.24
N GLY A 104 13.51 -20.27 -6.85
CA GLY A 104 14.60 -21.00 -6.19
C GLY A 104 15.50 -20.12 -5.32
N ASP A 105 15.89 -18.94 -5.81
CA ASP A 105 16.66 -17.94 -5.04
C ASP A 105 16.00 -17.54 -3.72
N ARG A 106 14.68 -17.33 -3.72
CA ARG A 106 13.90 -17.03 -2.51
C ARG A 106 13.72 -18.27 -1.64
N MET A 107 13.49 -19.44 -2.22
CA MET A 107 13.34 -20.69 -1.46
C MET A 107 14.61 -21.03 -0.67
N MET A 108 15.81 -20.77 -1.20
CA MET A 108 17.06 -20.94 -0.46
C MET A 108 17.10 -20.10 0.82
N SER A 109 16.59 -18.86 0.77
CA SER A 109 16.59 -17.97 1.94
C SER A 109 15.72 -18.49 3.10
N TRP A 110 14.81 -19.43 2.82
CA TRP A 110 13.91 -20.04 3.81
C TRP A 110 14.49 -21.31 4.46
N GLY A 111 15.75 -21.65 4.17
CA GLY A 111 16.49 -22.69 4.90
C GLY A 111 16.24 -24.12 4.44
N GLY A 112 15.76 -24.32 3.21
CA GLY A 112 15.56 -25.65 2.64
C GLY A 112 16.72 -26.12 1.77
N ASN A 113 17.13 -27.39 1.92
CA ASN A 113 17.89 -28.17 0.92
C ASN A 113 17.02 -28.47 -0.32
N SER A 114 16.34 -27.46 -0.84
CA SER A 114 15.43 -27.61 -1.98
C SER A 114 16.25 -27.61 -3.27
N ASN A 115 15.81 -28.37 -4.27
CA ASN A 115 16.33 -28.19 -5.63
C ASN A 115 15.91 -26.79 -6.10
N VAL A 116 16.88 -25.92 -6.29
CA VAL A 116 16.69 -24.52 -6.67
C VAL A 116 17.07 -24.26 -8.12
N GLY A 117 17.38 -25.32 -8.88
CA GLY A 117 17.57 -25.26 -10.31
C GLY A 117 16.28 -24.85 -11.03
N CYS A 118 16.44 -24.18 -12.15
CA CYS A 118 15.36 -23.80 -13.04
C CYS A 118 14.66 -25.04 -13.58
N SER A 119 13.35 -25.15 -13.36
CA SER A 119 12.54 -26.29 -13.81
C SER A 119 12.45 -26.45 -15.34
N PHE A 120 12.96 -25.49 -16.12
CA PHE A 120 12.89 -25.52 -17.58
C PHE A 120 14.19 -25.96 -18.25
N CYS A 121 15.34 -25.53 -17.74
CA CYS A 121 16.64 -25.87 -18.32
C CYS A 121 17.48 -26.81 -17.44
N ASP A 122 17.17 -26.92 -16.14
CA ASP A 122 17.96 -27.69 -15.16
C ASP A 122 19.46 -27.28 -15.08
N VAL A 123 19.84 -26.13 -15.65
CA VAL A 123 21.24 -25.64 -15.67
C VAL A 123 21.49 -24.59 -14.59
N GLU A 124 20.73 -23.50 -14.65
CA GLU A 124 20.93 -22.32 -13.79
C GLU A 124 19.93 -22.30 -12.64
N MET A 125 20.24 -21.49 -11.62
CA MET A 125 19.33 -21.28 -10.49
C MET A 125 18.04 -20.58 -10.93
N GLU A 126 16.91 -21.03 -10.41
CA GLU A 126 15.62 -20.43 -10.66
C GLU A 126 15.54 -19.04 -9.99
N THR A 127 15.62 -17.99 -10.81
CA THR A 127 15.37 -16.60 -10.42
C THR A 127 14.25 -16.03 -11.27
N ARG A 128 13.65 -14.91 -10.86
CA ARG A 128 12.63 -14.21 -11.67
C ARG A 128 13.17 -13.87 -13.06
N ASN A 129 14.38 -13.31 -13.16
CA ASN A 129 14.92 -12.92 -14.47
C ASN A 129 15.17 -14.15 -15.33
N HIS A 130 15.65 -15.23 -14.73
CA HIS A 130 15.92 -16.46 -15.43
C HIS A 130 14.66 -17.09 -16.02
N ILE A 131 13.62 -17.35 -15.21
CA ILE A 131 12.41 -18.02 -15.70
C ILE A 131 11.61 -17.20 -16.74
N PHE A 132 11.78 -15.87 -16.75
CA PHE A 132 11.07 -15.01 -17.69
C PHE A 132 11.91 -14.62 -18.91
N PHE A 133 13.23 -14.51 -18.81
CA PHE A 133 14.03 -13.90 -19.88
C PHE A 133 15.34 -14.60 -20.20
N GLU A 134 16.09 -15.06 -19.20
CA GLU A 134 17.47 -15.57 -19.41
C GLU A 134 17.50 -17.08 -19.65
N CYS A 135 16.45 -17.82 -19.31
CA CYS A 135 16.34 -19.24 -19.61
C CYS A 135 16.19 -19.45 -21.11
N GLU A 136 16.96 -20.38 -21.69
CA GLU A 136 16.88 -20.74 -23.12
C GLU A 136 15.46 -21.09 -23.56
N TYR A 137 14.70 -21.78 -22.69
CA TYR A 137 13.31 -22.08 -22.92
C TYR A 137 12.44 -20.81 -23.00
N ALA A 138 12.61 -19.89 -22.05
CA ALA A 138 11.87 -18.63 -22.01
C ALA A 138 12.22 -17.73 -23.21
N GLU A 139 13.50 -17.66 -23.57
CA GLU A 139 13.98 -16.92 -24.74
C GLU A 139 13.34 -17.45 -26.02
N ALA A 140 13.28 -18.78 -26.20
CA ALA A 140 12.62 -19.39 -27.34
C ALA A 140 11.13 -19.06 -27.41
N VAL A 141 10.44 -19.02 -26.26
CA VAL A 141 9.02 -18.62 -26.18
C VAL A 141 8.85 -17.16 -26.62
N TRP A 142 9.66 -16.23 -26.10
CA TRP A 142 9.55 -14.82 -26.47
C TRP A 142 9.91 -14.54 -27.92
N LYS A 143 10.97 -15.15 -28.46
CA LYS A 143 11.30 -15.05 -29.90
C LYS A 143 10.13 -15.49 -30.78
N ASN A 144 9.43 -16.56 -30.40
CA ASN A 144 8.30 -17.07 -31.17
C ASN A 144 7.01 -16.26 -31.02
N LEU A 145 6.81 -15.60 -29.88
CA LEU A 145 5.60 -14.81 -29.60
C LEU A 145 5.82 -13.33 -29.89
N ALA A 146 6.70 -12.69 -29.11
CA ALA A 146 7.01 -11.27 -29.23
C ALA A 146 7.77 -10.97 -30.51
N GLY A 147 8.75 -11.81 -30.90
CA GLY A 147 9.52 -11.59 -32.13
C GLY A 147 8.65 -11.52 -33.39
N LYS A 148 7.53 -12.25 -33.43
CA LYS A 148 6.59 -12.20 -34.56
C LYS A 148 5.69 -10.96 -34.56
N LEU A 149 5.48 -10.34 -33.40
CA LEU A 149 4.58 -9.19 -33.24
C LEU A 149 5.34 -7.86 -33.24
N MET A 150 6.52 -7.86 -32.64
CA MET A 150 7.32 -6.67 -32.34
C MET A 150 8.69 -6.68 -33.03
N GLY A 151 9.03 -7.74 -33.79
CA GLY A 151 10.37 -7.87 -34.36
C GLY A 151 11.43 -7.93 -33.28
N ASP A 152 12.45 -7.07 -33.36
CA ASP A 152 13.52 -6.98 -32.35
C ASP A 152 13.19 -5.98 -31.22
N ASP A 153 12.03 -5.30 -31.26
CA ASP A 153 11.64 -4.27 -30.30
C ASP A 153 10.99 -4.85 -29.02
N TYR A 154 11.59 -5.91 -28.45
CA TYR A 154 11.18 -6.45 -27.15
C TYR A 154 12.37 -6.58 -26.21
N SER A 155 12.13 -6.39 -24.91
CA SER A 155 13.20 -6.38 -23.90
C SER A 155 13.18 -7.61 -23.02
N HIS A 156 14.39 -8.07 -22.69
CA HIS A 156 14.66 -9.10 -21.69
C HIS A 156 14.97 -8.50 -20.31
N VAL A 157 14.87 -7.17 -20.17
CA VAL A 157 15.21 -6.44 -18.94
C VAL A 157 13.93 -5.90 -18.32
N TRP A 158 13.60 -6.38 -17.12
CA TRP A 158 12.41 -5.96 -16.38
C TRP A 158 12.24 -4.44 -16.27
N ALA A 159 13.33 -3.71 -16.04
CA ALA A 159 13.30 -2.24 -15.94
C ALA A 159 12.77 -1.58 -17.22
N ILE A 160 13.18 -2.09 -18.39
CA ILE A 160 12.74 -1.58 -19.69
C ILE A 160 11.29 -2.02 -19.97
N VAL A 161 10.94 -3.25 -19.62
CA VAL A 161 9.56 -3.74 -19.73
C VAL A 161 8.59 -2.86 -18.93
N TYR A 162 9.02 -2.31 -17.79
CA TYR A 162 8.19 -1.37 -17.01
C TYR A 162 7.97 -0.03 -17.70
N GLU A 163 8.89 0.42 -18.55
CA GLU A 163 8.76 1.67 -19.31
C GLU A 163 7.86 1.50 -20.55
N MET A 164 7.75 0.27 -21.06
CA MET A 164 6.91 -0.08 -22.20
C MET A 164 5.42 -0.26 -21.84
N ILE A 165 5.07 -0.25 -20.56
CA ILE A 165 3.74 -0.53 -20.00
C ILE A 165 3.11 0.75 -19.41
#